data_AF-A0A951KZT8-F1
#
_entry.id   AF-A0A951KZT8-F1
#
_cell.length_a   1.000
_cell.length_b   1.000
_cell.length_c   1.000
_cell.angle_alpha   90.00
_cell.angle_beta   90.00
_cell.angle_gamma   90.00
#
_symmetry.space_group_name_H-M   'P 1'
#
loop_
_entity.id
_entity.type
_entity.pdbx_description
1 polymer ?
#
loop_
_entity_poly.entity_id
_entity_poly.type
_entity_poly.pdbx_seq_one_letter_code
_entity_poly.pdbx_strand_id
1 'polypeptide(L)'
;MRRSTQHGKGAIIPLGAWVLRESCEVIGALSKQVGRPLELAVNVSPRQLSRPGFANSVRQTLSHARFPAELLTLEITETALISPDADTARALQEL
;
A
#
# COMPACT_ATOMS: atom_id res chain seq x y z
N MET A 1 -10.28 -30.95 21.65
CA MET A 1 -9.16 -30.08 21.26
C MET A 1 -9.51 -29.41 19.93
N ARG A 2 -10.15 -28.23 19.98
CA ARG A 2 -10.65 -27.53 18.77
C ARG A 2 -9.47 -26.83 18.08
N ARG A 3 -9.16 -27.23 16.85
CA ARG A 3 -8.25 -26.50 15.97
C ARG A 3 -8.94 -25.22 15.51
N SER A 4 -8.59 -24.09 16.12
CA SER A 4 -9.01 -22.77 15.68
C SER A 4 -8.26 -22.41 14.40
N THR A 5 -8.95 -22.47 13.27
CA THR A 5 -8.42 -22.05 11.98
C THR A 5 -8.58 -20.53 11.80
N GLN A 6 -7.48 -19.77 11.85
CA GLN A 6 -7.46 -18.35 11.46
C GLN A 6 -7.41 -18.22 9.93
N HIS A 7 -8.55 -18.40 9.25
CA HIS A 7 -8.65 -18.16 7.81
C HIS A 7 -9.01 -16.68 7.55
N GLY A 8 -8.06 -15.89 7.02
CA GLY A 8 -8.36 -14.66 6.27
C GLY A 8 -7.84 -13.32 6.82
N LYS A 9 -7.67 -13.14 8.14
CA LYS A 9 -7.37 -11.81 8.71
C LYS A 9 -5.88 -11.43 8.69
N GLY A 10 -4.98 -12.41 8.68
CA GLY A 10 -3.53 -12.17 8.65
C GLY A 10 -2.95 -11.94 7.25
N ALA A 11 -3.69 -12.29 6.19
CA ALA A 11 -3.20 -12.23 4.82
C ALA A 11 -3.24 -10.83 4.20
N ILE A 12 -4.08 -9.92 4.73
CA ILE A 12 -4.27 -8.58 4.15
C ILE A 12 -2.99 -7.75 4.10
N ILE A 13 -2.13 -7.89 5.12
CA ILE A 13 -0.86 -7.18 5.20
C ILE A 13 0.15 -7.68 4.15
N PRO A 14 0.50 -8.98 4.11
CA PRO A 14 1.44 -9.48 3.10
C PRO A 14 0.86 -9.39 1.68
N LEU A 15 -0.44 -9.60 1.50
CA LEU A 15 -1.10 -9.45 0.20
C LEU A 15 -1.03 -8.01 -0.28
N GLY A 16 -1.40 -7.04 0.56
CA GLY A 16 -1.36 -5.63 0.18
C GLY A 16 0.05 -5.12 -0.14
N ALA A 17 1.07 -5.60 0.59
CA ALA A 17 2.47 -5.31 0.27
C ALA A 17 2.88 -5.90 -1.09
N TRP A 18 2.46 -7.13 -1.39
CA TRP A 18 2.70 -7.76 -2.68
C TRP A 18 2.00 -7.00 -3.82
N VAL A 19 0.71 -6.66 -3.64
CA VAL A 19 -0.09 -5.91 -4.62
C VAL A 19 0.58 -4.57 -4.95
N LEU A 20 0.97 -3.78 -3.94
CA LEU A 20 1.62 -2.49 -4.17
C LEU A 20 2.89 -2.64 -5.03
N ARG A 21 3.73 -3.63 -4.72
CA ARG A 21 4.96 -3.88 -5.47
C ARG A 21 4.66 -4.29 -6.91
N GLU A 22 3.82 -5.31 -7.09
CA GLU A 22 3.47 -5.83 -8.41
C GLU A 22 2.84 -4.74 -9.29
N SER A 23 1.95 -3.93 -8.71
CA SER A 23 1.33 -2.82 -9.44
C SER A 23 2.34 -1.76 -9.87
N CYS A 24 3.29 -1.37 -9.03
CA CYS A 24 4.36 -0.43 -9.42
C CYS A 24 5.22 -0.98 -10.57
N GLU A 25 5.55 -2.28 -10.54
CA GLU A 25 6.32 -2.93 -11.60
C GLU A 25 5.55 -2.99 -12.92
N VAL A 26 4.29 -3.45 -12.87
CA VAL A 26 3.42 -3.58 -14.05
C VAL A 26 3.14 -2.21 -14.69
N ILE A 27 2.74 -1.21 -13.90
CA ILE A 27 2.42 0.13 -14.44
C ILE A 27 3.68 0.85 -14.90
N GLY A 28 4.82 0.67 -14.19
CA GLY A 28 6.11 1.20 -14.63
C GLY A 28 6.55 0.62 -15.98
N ALA A 29 6.38 -0.69 -16.19
CA ALA A 29 6.66 -1.34 -17.46
C ALA A 29 5.71 -0.87 -18.57
N LEU A 30 4.41 -0.80 -18.27
CA LEU A 30 3.40 -0.36 -19.21
C LEU A 30 3.62 1.10 -19.64
N SER A 31 3.97 1.99 -18.71
CA SER A 31 4.29 3.40 -18.99
C SER A 31 5.39 3.55 -20.05
N LYS A 32 6.42 2.69 -19.99
CA LYS A 32 7.50 2.66 -20.99
C LYS A 32 7.01 2.16 -22.34
N GLN A 33 6.16 1.13 -22.35
CA GLN A 33 5.59 0.57 -23.59
C GLN A 33 4.69 1.58 -24.32
N VAL A 34 3.87 2.34 -23.57
CA VAL A 34 2.98 3.35 -24.16
C VAL A 34 3.67 4.69 -24.42
N GLY A 35 4.93 4.85 -24.00
CA GLY A 35 5.72 6.06 -24.21
C GLY A 35 5.27 7.28 -23.42
N ARG A 36 4.50 7.10 -22.33
CA ARG A 36 4.06 8.18 -21.44
C ARG A 36 3.89 7.70 -19.99
N PRO A 37 4.04 8.58 -18.99
CA PRO A 37 3.74 8.24 -17.61
C PRO A 37 2.29 7.79 -17.42
N LEU A 38 2.08 6.75 -16.62
CA LEU A 38 0.77 6.30 -16.16
C LEU A 38 0.69 6.45 -14.64
N GLU A 39 -0.46 6.92 -14.17
CA GLU A 39 -0.78 7.00 -12.76
C GLU A 39 -1.23 5.63 -12.25
N LEU A 40 -0.96 5.37 -10.97
CA LEU A 40 -1.33 4.16 -10.25
C LEU A 40 -2.09 4.53 -8.98
N ALA A 41 -3.32 4.04 -8.84
CA ALA A 41 -4.06 4.10 -7.60
C ALA A 41 -4.10 2.71 -6.93
N VAL A 42 -3.77 2.63 -5.65
CA VAL A 42 -3.80 1.38 -4.87
C VAL A 42 -4.63 1.57 -3.61
N ASN A 43 -5.60 0.68 -3.40
CA ASN A 43 -6.40 0.67 -2.18
C ASN A 43 -5.59 0.14 -0.99
N VAL A 44 -5.65 0.86 0.12
CA VAL A 44 -4.98 0.56 1.38
C VAL A 44 -6.03 0.33 2.46
N SER A 45 -6.03 -0.87 3.04
CA SER A 45 -6.92 -1.15 4.16
C SER A 45 -6.48 -0.40 5.43
N PRO A 46 -7.41 -0.04 6.34
CA PRO A 46 -7.05 0.61 7.62
C PRO A 46 -5.99 -0.17 8.41
N ARG A 47 -6.01 -1.51 8.34
CA ARG A 47 -5.05 -2.38 9.02
C ARG A 47 -3.63 -2.28 8.46
N GLN A 48 -3.50 -2.01 7.16
CA GLN A 48 -2.18 -1.78 6.56
C GLN A 48 -1.65 -0.41 6.96
N LEU A 49 -2.52 0.60 6.92
CA LEU A 49 -2.17 1.99 7.27
C LEU A 49 -1.74 2.11 8.74
N SER A 50 -2.42 1.42 9.65
CA SER A 50 -2.05 1.39 11.08
C SER A 50 -0.84 0.52 11.40
N ARG A 51 -0.19 -0.09 10.40
CA ARG A 51 1.01 -0.90 10.66
C ARG A 51 2.22 0.03 10.87
N PRO A 52 2.98 -0.15 11.96
CA PRO A 52 4.24 0.56 12.14
C PRO A 52 5.16 0.41 10.92
N GLY A 53 5.70 1.52 10.44
CA GLY A 53 6.59 1.57 9.28
C GLY A 53 5.88 1.42 7.92
N PHE A 54 4.55 1.61 7.85
CA PHE A 54 3.82 1.59 6.59
C PHE A 54 4.43 2.55 5.56
N ALA A 55 4.62 3.83 5.90
CA ALA A 55 5.20 4.82 4.98
C ALA A 55 6.61 4.41 4.50
N ASN A 56 7.45 3.89 5.38
CA ASN A 56 8.76 3.35 4.99
C ASN A 56 8.63 2.18 4.00
N SER A 57 7.66 1.28 4.19
CA SER A 57 7.43 0.17 3.26
C SER A 57 6.95 0.62 1.87
N VAL A 58 6.18 1.71 1.80
CA VAL A 58 5.79 2.35 0.53
C VAL A 58 7.01 2.94 -0.15
N ARG A 59 7.83 3.73 0.58
CA ARG A 59 9.08 4.31 0.05
C ARG A 59 10.05 3.26 -0.47
N GLN A 60 10.20 2.14 0.25
CA GLN A 60 11.00 1.01 -0.21
C GLN A 60 10.45 0.42 -1.50
N THR A 61 9.13 0.18 -1.58
CA THR A 61 8.50 -0.36 -2.79
C THR A 61 8.72 0.53 -4.01
N LEU A 62 8.48 1.84 -3.87
CA LEU A 62 8.71 2.82 -4.92
C LEU A 62 10.17 2.83 -5.40
N SER A 63 11.11 2.79 -4.44
CA SER A 63 12.55 2.76 -4.74
C SER A 63 12.96 1.48 -5.50
N HIS A 64 12.49 0.31 -5.07
CA HIS A 64 12.81 -0.97 -5.74
C HIS A 64 12.21 -1.02 -7.15
N ALA A 65 10.95 -0.59 -7.33
CA ALA A 65 10.29 -0.56 -8.62
C ALA A 65 10.81 0.58 -9.53
N ARG A 66 11.54 1.56 -8.97
CA ARG A 66 11.88 2.84 -9.61
C ARG A 66 10.63 3.55 -10.15
N PHE A 67 9.56 3.50 -9.37
CA PHE A 67 8.29 4.15 -9.70
C PHE A 67 8.25 5.56 -9.10
N PRO A 68 7.93 6.61 -9.87
CA PRO A 68 7.83 7.97 -9.34
C PRO A 68 6.72 8.10 -8.31
N ALA A 69 7.01 8.71 -7.15
CA ALA A 69 6.06 8.80 -6.04
C ALA A 69 4.84 9.67 -6.39
N GLU A 70 5.04 10.70 -7.20
CA GLU A 70 4.02 11.62 -7.69
C GLU A 70 2.98 10.95 -8.61
N LEU A 71 3.27 9.75 -9.11
CA LEU A 71 2.35 8.95 -9.92
C LEU A 71 1.60 7.89 -9.10
N LEU A 72 1.89 7.75 -7.80
CA LEU A 72 1.22 6.81 -6.91
C LEU A 72 0.20 7.53 -6.03
N THR A 73 -1.05 7.09 -6.12
CA THR A 73 -2.14 7.48 -5.21
C THR A 73 -2.46 6.30 -4.31
N LEU A 74 -2.40 6.51 -2.99
CA LEU A 74 -2.87 5.54 -2.01
C LEU A 74 -4.32 5.88 -1.63
N GLU A 75 -5.25 5.02 -2.02
CA GLU A 75 -6.67 5.19 -1.71
C GLU A 75 -6.99 4.57 -0.36
N ILE A 76 -7.57 5.36 0.54
CA ILE A 76 -8.03 4.91 1.85
C ILE A 76 -9.52 5.16 1.96
N THR A 77 -10.22 4.31 2.72
CA THR A 77 -11.63 4.55 3.01
C THR A 77 -11.78 5.67 4.04
N GLU A 78 -12.87 6.42 3.97
CA GLU A 78 -13.19 7.47 4.96
C GLU A 78 -13.17 6.93 6.40
N THR A 79 -13.64 5.68 6.59
CA THR A 79 -13.61 5.01 7.89
C THR A 79 -12.20 4.87 8.48
N ALA A 80 -11.14 4.83 7.66
CA ALA A 80 -9.77 4.83 8.15
C ALA A 80 -9.37 6.15 8.84
N LEU A 81 -10.07 7.24 8.53
CA LEU A 81 -9.81 8.59 9.03
C LEU A 81 -10.75 8.99 10.18
N ILE A 82 -11.84 8.26 10.39
CA ILE A 82 -12.75 8.51 11.51
C ILE A 82 -12.12 7.94 12.78
N SER A 83 -11.48 8.81 13.57
CA SER A 83 -10.72 8.48 14.80
C SER A 83 -9.48 7.61 14.55
N PRO A 84 -8.43 8.16 13.90
CA PRO A 84 -7.22 7.41 13.60
C PRO A 84 -6.48 7.04 14.90
N ASP A 85 -5.94 5.82 14.94
CA ASP A 85 -4.96 5.46 15.96
C ASP A 85 -3.63 6.21 15.73
N ALA A 86 -2.74 6.15 16.73
CA ALA A 86 -1.47 6.88 16.69
C ALA A 86 -0.58 6.46 15.51
N ASP A 87 -0.63 5.19 15.10
CA ASP A 87 0.18 4.67 14.00
C ASP A 87 -0.39 5.10 12.64
N THR A 88 -1.72 5.14 12.49
CA THR A 88 -2.40 5.70 11.32
C THR A 88 -2.08 7.18 11.16
N ALA A 89 -2.19 7.96 12.24
CA ALA A 89 -1.86 9.38 12.22
C ALA A 89 -0.39 9.62 11.84
N ARG A 90 0.53 8.82 12.39
CA ARG A 90 1.96 8.88 12.04
C ARG A 90 2.20 8.54 10.56
N ALA A 91 1.59 7.46 10.06
CA ALA A 91 1.75 7.05 8.67
C ALA A 91 1.31 8.15 7.70
N LEU A 92 0.21 8.85 7.99
CA LEU A 92 -0.27 9.98 7.18
C LEU A 92 0.65 11.19 7.20
N GLN A 93 1.38 11.44 8.31
CA GLN A 93 2.37 12.51 8.40
C GLN A 93 3.69 12.17 7.70
N GLU A 94 3.98 10.89 7.53
CA GLU A 94 5.22 10.38 6.93
C GLU A 94 5.12 10.13 5.42
N LEU A 95 3.93 10.23 4.83
CA LEU A 95 3.69 10.12 3.38
C LEU A 95 3.81 11.50 2.71
#